data_AF-A0A2V8R7D0-F1
#
_entry.id   AF-A0A2V8R7D0-F1
#
_cell.length_a   1.000
_cell.length_b   1.000
_cell.length_c   1.000
_cell.angle_alpha   90.00
_cell.angle_beta   90.00
_cell.angle_gamma   90.00
#
_symmetry.space_group_name_H-M   'P 1'
#
loop_
_entity.id
_entity.type
_entity.pdbx_description
1 polymer ?
#
loop_
_entity_poly.entity_id
_entity_poly.type
_entity_poly.pdbx_seq_one_letter_code
_entity_poly.pdbx_strand_id
1 'polypeptide(L)'
;MPVVKKRNQQTESRLLLESDDPVELPPAEVEDSAVVLQFEQFRQYVPELLEELRDGTLAEPVPVMMDGSTFVVHGDTRSFWVKLWHSSPERTHVERVQVISCLPSTRGVQILVEDPEGYADDDEYADEDDGDVGDGDAV
;
A
#
# COMPACT_ATOMS: atom_id res chain seq x y z
N MET A 1 2.77 -0.62 32.18
CA MET A 1 1.53 -1.38 31.94
C MET A 1 1.44 -1.65 30.44
N PRO A 2 1.54 -2.90 29.95
CA PRO A 2 1.52 -3.19 28.53
C PRO A 2 0.07 -3.10 28.00
N VAL A 3 -0.10 -2.38 26.90
CA VAL A 3 -1.39 -2.22 26.23
C VAL A 3 -1.69 -3.51 25.46
N VAL A 4 -2.46 -4.41 26.07
CA VAL A 4 -2.89 -5.65 25.41
C VAL A 4 -3.93 -5.27 24.36
N LYS A 5 -3.53 -5.31 23.07
CA LYS A 5 -4.48 -5.19 21.95
C LYS A 5 -5.50 -6.33 22.10
N LYS A 6 -6.73 -5.99 22.50
CA LYS A 6 -7.86 -6.92 22.50
C LYS A 6 -8.06 -7.43 21.08
N ARG A 7 -7.54 -8.63 20.81
CA ARG A 7 -7.76 -9.38 19.58
C ARG A 7 -9.26 -9.67 19.54
N ASN A 8 -9.99 -8.93 18.71
CA ASN A 8 -11.44 -8.99 18.60
C ASN A 8 -11.81 -10.33 17.95
N GLN A 9 -12.38 -11.24 18.72
CA GLN A 9 -12.75 -12.62 18.34
C GLN A 9 -14.02 -12.69 17.46
N GLN A 10 -14.24 -11.72 16.57
CA GLN A 10 -15.43 -11.66 15.72
C GLN A 10 -15.13 -11.87 14.22
N THR A 11 -13.92 -12.34 13.89
CA THR A 11 -13.37 -12.37 12.52
C THR A 11 -13.05 -13.80 12.07
N GLU A 12 -13.91 -14.78 12.35
CA GLU A 12 -13.65 -16.18 11.93
C GLU A 12 -14.26 -16.52 10.55
N SER A 13 -14.84 -15.55 9.84
CA SER A 13 -15.42 -15.78 8.50
C SER A 13 -15.11 -14.69 7.47
N ARG A 14 -14.36 -13.65 7.86
CA ARG A 14 -13.95 -12.56 6.98
C ARG A 14 -12.48 -12.74 6.64
N LEU A 15 -12.22 -13.20 5.43
CA LEU A 15 -10.88 -13.34 4.90
C LEU A 15 -10.45 -11.97 4.39
N LEU A 16 -9.39 -11.43 4.99
CA LEU A 16 -8.72 -10.25 4.47
C LEU A 16 -8.00 -10.66 3.19
N LEU A 17 -8.15 -9.89 2.12
CA LEU A 17 -7.39 -10.12 0.91
C LEU A 17 -5.92 -9.79 1.19
N GLU A 18 -5.05 -10.77 0.97
CA GLU A 18 -3.59 -10.65 1.14
C GLU A 18 -2.91 -11.20 -0.11
N SER A 19 -2.11 -10.36 -0.80
CA SER A 19 -1.38 -10.70 -2.02
C SER A 19 -0.29 -9.67 -2.28
N ASP A 20 0.90 -10.14 -2.68
CA ASP A 20 2.01 -9.29 -3.14
C ASP A 20 2.01 -9.09 -4.66
N ASP A 21 1.18 -9.86 -5.38
CA ASP A 21 0.96 -9.74 -6.83
C ASP A 21 -0.40 -9.10 -7.14
N PRO A 22 -0.54 -8.42 -8.29
CA PRO A 22 -1.82 -7.94 -8.80
C PRO A 22 -2.89 -9.03 -8.83
N VAL A 23 -4.06 -8.72 -8.29
CA VAL A 23 -5.18 -9.67 -8.16
C VAL A 23 -6.34 -9.22 -9.03
N GLU A 24 -6.74 -10.08 -9.97
CA GLU A 24 -8.02 -9.91 -10.67
C GLU A 24 -9.17 -10.22 -9.70
N LEU A 25 -9.98 -9.21 -9.40
CA LEU A 25 -11.19 -9.36 -8.61
C LEU A 25 -12.36 -9.63 -9.55
N PRO A 26 -13.07 -10.75 -9.37
CA PRO A 26 -14.29 -10.99 -10.13
C PRO A 26 -15.36 -9.95 -9.75
N PRO A 27 -16.40 -9.80 -10.58
CA PRO A 27 -17.58 -9.01 -10.25
C PRO A 27 -18.10 -9.42 -8.87
N ALA A 28 -18.06 -8.50 -7.91
CA ALA A 28 -18.38 -8.80 -6.53
C ALA A 28 -19.62 -8.04 -6.05
N GLU A 29 -20.47 -8.75 -5.33
CA GLU A 29 -21.56 -8.13 -4.59
C GLU A 29 -20.97 -7.37 -3.40
N VAL A 30 -21.18 -6.05 -3.37
CA VAL A 30 -20.74 -5.16 -2.30
C VAL A 30 -21.86 -4.20 -1.93
N GLU A 31 -22.21 -4.19 -0.65
CA GLU A 31 -23.19 -3.25 -0.10
C GLU A 31 -22.56 -1.87 0.16
N ASP A 32 -23.30 -0.80 -0.06
CA ASP A 32 -22.85 0.57 0.26
C ASP A 32 -22.51 0.76 1.75
N SER A 33 -23.18 0.02 2.62
CA SER A 33 -22.94 -0.02 4.08
C SER A 33 -21.64 -0.74 4.46
N ALA A 34 -21.07 -1.55 3.55
CA ALA A 34 -19.83 -2.27 3.75
C ALA A 34 -18.59 -1.36 3.58
N VAL A 35 -18.78 -0.15 3.02
CA VAL A 35 -17.70 0.80 2.77
C VAL A 35 -17.39 1.61 4.03
N VAL A 36 -16.16 1.49 4.50
CA VAL A 36 -15.62 2.25 5.64
C VAL A 36 -14.60 3.24 5.13
N LEU A 37 -14.89 4.53 5.30
CA LEU A 37 -14.01 5.61 4.88
C LEU A 37 -13.11 6.05 6.03
N GLN A 38 -11.82 6.20 5.76
CA GLN A 38 -10.91 6.85 6.72
C GLN A 38 -11.19 8.35 6.84
N PHE A 39 -11.60 8.98 5.73
CA PHE A 39 -11.95 10.41 5.67
C PHE A 39 -13.28 10.59 4.94
N GLU A 40 -14.19 11.38 5.52
CA GLU A 40 -15.53 11.61 4.95
C GLU A 40 -15.50 12.32 3.59
N GLN A 41 -14.43 13.05 3.28
CA GLN A 41 -14.26 13.73 1.99
C GLN A 41 -14.31 12.76 0.79
N PHE A 42 -14.00 11.48 1.00
CA PHE A 42 -14.02 10.44 -0.03
C PHE A 42 -15.42 9.94 -0.36
N ARG A 43 -16.43 10.28 0.46
CA ARG A 43 -17.81 9.78 0.31
C ARG A 43 -18.41 10.05 -1.07
N GLN A 44 -18.06 11.18 -1.68
CA GLN A 44 -18.53 11.55 -3.02
C GLN A 44 -18.00 10.62 -4.14
N TYR A 45 -16.91 9.89 -3.89
CA TYR A 45 -16.26 8.99 -4.85
C TYR A 45 -16.52 7.50 -4.54
N VAL A 46 -17.27 7.20 -3.47
CA VAL A 46 -17.65 5.83 -3.12
C VAL A 46 -18.49 5.14 -4.20
N PRO A 47 -19.47 5.80 -4.85
CA PRO A 47 -20.25 5.15 -5.90
C PRO A 47 -19.37 4.62 -7.04
N GLU A 48 -18.39 5.41 -7.48
CA GLU A 48 -17.43 5.02 -8.53
C GLU A 48 -16.63 3.78 -8.10
N LEU A 49 -16.11 3.74 -6.87
CA LEU A 49 -15.42 2.55 -6.35
C LEU A 49 -16.33 1.31 -6.32
N LEU A 50 -17.59 1.47 -5.92
CA LEU A 50 -18.55 0.36 -5.85
C LEU A 50 -18.90 -0.15 -7.25
N GLU A 51 -19.00 0.73 -8.23
CA GLU A 51 -19.23 0.36 -9.63
C GLU A 51 -18.08 -0.50 -10.16
N GLU A 52 -16.83 -0.08 -9.96
CA GLU A 52 -15.65 -0.87 -10.40
C GLU A 52 -15.57 -2.25 -9.71
N LEU A 53 -15.87 -2.31 -8.40
CA LEU A 53 -15.89 -3.58 -7.67
C LEU A 53 -17.01 -4.51 -8.13
N ARG A 54 -18.17 -3.95 -8.53
CA ARG A 54 -19.31 -4.71 -9.03
C ARG A 54 -19.12 -5.18 -10.48
N ASP A 55 -18.37 -4.45 -11.30
CA ASP A 55 -18.02 -4.85 -12.67
C ASP A 55 -16.87 -5.86 -12.71
N GLY A 56 -16.05 -5.89 -11.67
CA GLY A 56 -14.84 -6.70 -11.59
C GLY A 56 -13.64 -5.89 -12.07
N THR A 57 -12.64 -5.77 -11.21
CA THR A 57 -11.50 -4.87 -11.40
C THR A 57 -10.18 -5.58 -11.10
N LEU A 58 -9.09 -5.04 -11.62
CA LEU A 58 -7.76 -5.39 -11.15
C LEU A 58 -7.46 -4.63 -9.85
N ALA A 59 -7.01 -5.35 -8.83
CA ALA A 59 -6.54 -4.80 -7.58
C ALA A 59 -5.01 -4.94 -7.51
N GLU A 60 -4.30 -3.82 -7.62
CA GLU A 60 -2.84 -3.81 -7.64
C GLU A 60 -2.29 -3.58 -6.23
N PRO A 61 -1.42 -4.44 -5.69
CA PRO A 61 -0.88 -4.28 -4.35
C PRO A 61 -0.06 -2.98 -4.24
N VAL A 62 -0.12 -2.34 -3.07
CA VAL A 62 0.63 -1.13 -2.78
C VAL A 62 1.95 -1.51 -2.07
N PRO A 63 3.09 -1.56 -2.77
CA PRO A 63 4.35 -2.03 -2.19
C PRO A 63 4.85 -1.17 -1.02
N VAL A 64 4.56 0.14 -1.03
CA VAL A 64 4.99 1.06 0.03
C VAL A 64 4.34 0.78 1.39
N MET A 65 3.20 0.09 1.43
CA MET A 65 2.53 -0.20 2.70
C MET A 65 3.13 -1.41 3.42
N MET A 66 3.84 -2.29 2.70
CA MET A 66 4.49 -3.52 3.21
C MET A 66 3.58 -4.41 4.08
N ASP A 67 2.26 -4.30 3.89
CA ASP A 67 1.28 -4.99 4.71
C ASP A 67 0.58 -6.14 3.98
N GLY A 68 0.86 -6.31 2.68
CA GLY A 68 0.29 -7.35 1.81
C GLY A 68 -1.23 -7.27 1.61
N SER A 69 -1.93 -6.34 2.28
CA SER A 69 -3.40 -6.28 2.31
C SER A 69 -3.99 -4.97 1.78
N THR A 70 -3.13 -4.06 1.32
CA THR A 70 -3.54 -2.79 0.72
C THR A 70 -3.42 -2.87 -0.80
N PHE A 71 -4.51 -2.58 -1.48
CA PHE A 71 -4.60 -2.61 -2.93
C PHE A 71 -5.06 -1.28 -3.49
N VAL A 72 -4.67 -0.99 -4.73
CA VAL A 72 -5.18 0.09 -5.55
C VAL A 72 -6.24 -0.47 -6.49
N VAL A 73 -7.41 0.15 -6.46
CA VAL A 73 -8.47 -0.04 -7.45
C VAL A 73 -8.55 1.22 -8.30
N HIS A 74 -8.45 1.05 -9.62
CA HIS A 74 -8.39 2.16 -10.56
C HIS A 74 -9.77 2.45 -11.18
N GLY A 75 -10.50 3.39 -10.59
CA GLY A 75 -11.68 3.96 -11.23
C GLY A 75 -11.33 4.86 -12.41
N ASP A 76 -12.36 5.33 -13.10
CA ASP A 76 -12.20 6.18 -14.27
C ASP A 76 -11.54 7.51 -13.97
N THR A 77 -11.91 8.13 -12.86
CA THR A 77 -11.45 9.46 -12.48
C THR A 77 -10.42 9.43 -11.37
N ARG A 78 -10.32 8.33 -10.61
CA ARG A 78 -9.52 8.23 -9.38
C ARG A 78 -8.97 6.84 -9.11
N SER A 79 -7.87 6.80 -8.36
CA SER A 79 -7.27 5.58 -7.85
C SER A 79 -7.57 5.47 -6.34
N PHE A 80 -8.18 4.36 -5.92
CA PHE A 80 -8.62 4.12 -4.55
C PHE A 80 -7.71 3.12 -3.86
N TRP A 81 -7.12 3.52 -2.72
CA TRP A 81 -6.34 2.61 -1.90
C TRP A 81 -7.26 1.97 -0.87
N VAL A 82 -7.47 0.66 -1.01
CA VAL A 82 -8.49 -0.08 -0.28
C VAL A 82 -7.92 -1.32 0.38
N LYS A 83 -8.56 -1.70 1.48
CA LYS A 83 -8.46 -3.05 2.05
C LYS A 83 -9.79 -3.76 1.88
N LEU A 84 -9.73 -5.01 1.45
CA LEU A 84 -10.91 -5.80 1.07
C LEU A 84 -11.04 -7.00 2.01
N TRP A 85 -12.22 -7.16 2.59
CA TRP A 85 -12.60 -8.38 3.31
C TRP A 85 -13.68 -9.09 2.52
N HIS A 86 -13.47 -10.38 2.25
CA HIS A 86 -14.41 -11.23 1.54
C HIS A 86 -14.95 -12.35 2.45
N SER A 87 -16.19 -12.76 2.21
CA SER A 87 -16.84 -13.89 2.90
C SER A 87 -16.63 -15.22 2.18
N SER A 88 -16.29 -15.18 0.89
CA SER A 88 -16.10 -16.36 0.04
C SER A 88 -14.67 -16.44 -0.50
N PRO A 89 -14.05 -17.63 -0.61
CA PRO A 89 -12.77 -17.82 -1.29
C PRO A 89 -12.83 -17.46 -2.79
N GLU A 90 -14.02 -17.46 -3.38
CA GLU A 90 -14.24 -17.06 -4.78
C GLU A 90 -14.22 -15.53 -4.97
N ARG A 91 -14.12 -14.75 -3.88
CA ARG A 91 -14.04 -13.27 -3.91
C ARG A 91 -15.23 -12.57 -4.59
N THR A 92 -16.33 -13.29 -4.77
CA THR A 92 -17.58 -12.81 -5.37
C THR A 92 -18.47 -12.01 -4.41
N HIS A 93 -18.14 -11.99 -3.13
CA HIS A 93 -18.87 -11.24 -2.11
C HIS A 93 -17.90 -10.54 -1.17
N VAL A 94 -17.96 -9.20 -1.20
CA VAL A 94 -17.15 -8.32 -0.35
C VAL A 94 -17.97 -7.88 0.86
N GLU A 95 -17.57 -8.38 2.03
CA GLU A 95 -18.20 -8.05 3.32
C GLU A 95 -17.82 -6.65 3.80
N ARG A 96 -16.63 -6.16 3.41
CA ARG A 96 -16.14 -4.85 3.84
C ARG A 96 -15.09 -4.31 2.88
N VAL A 97 -15.17 -3.02 2.59
CA VAL A 97 -14.14 -2.26 1.89
C VAL A 97 -13.69 -1.12 2.79
N GLN A 98 -12.42 -1.06 3.16
CA GLN A 98 -11.87 0.10 3.87
C GLN A 98 -11.11 0.98 2.89
N VAL A 99 -11.60 2.20 2.65
CA VAL A 99 -10.91 3.19 1.83
C VAL A 99 -9.94 3.98 2.70
N ILE A 100 -8.65 3.79 2.44
CA ILE A 100 -7.53 4.45 3.12
C ILE A 100 -7.25 5.80 2.45
N SER A 101 -7.15 5.80 1.13
CA SER A 101 -6.82 6.99 0.35
C SER A 101 -7.52 7.00 -1.00
N CYS A 102 -7.68 8.18 -1.57
CA CYS A 102 -8.28 8.40 -2.87
C CYS A 102 -7.46 9.47 -3.61
N LEU A 103 -6.72 9.04 -4.63
CA LEU A 103 -5.84 9.88 -5.42
C LEU A 103 -6.53 10.25 -6.75
N PRO A 104 -6.26 11.43 -7.33
CA PRO A 104 -6.64 11.73 -8.72
C PRO A 104 -6.13 10.63 -9.66
N SER A 105 -6.85 10.32 -10.75
CA SER A 105 -6.50 9.20 -11.64
C SER A 105 -5.02 9.19 -12.00
N THR A 106 -4.35 8.11 -11.63
CA THR A 106 -2.94 7.85 -11.95
C THR A 106 -2.81 6.68 -12.92
N ARG A 107 -3.81 6.45 -13.81
CA ARG A 107 -3.73 5.40 -14.84
C ARG A 107 -2.41 5.57 -15.62
N GLY A 108 -1.52 4.59 -15.51
CA GLY A 108 -0.19 4.59 -16.15
C GLY A 108 1.00 5.06 -15.29
N VAL A 109 0.79 5.41 -14.01
CA VAL A 109 1.90 5.68 -13.08
C VAL A 109 2.28 4.36 -12.40
N GLN A 110 3.36 3.73 -12.86
CA GLN A 110 4.00 2.64 -12.12
C GLN A 110 4.69 3.24 -10.90
N ILE A 111 4.28 2.84 -9.69
CA ILE A 111 4.99 3.19 -8.46
C ILE A 111 6.21 2.28 -8.40
N LEU A 112 7.30 2.70 -9.04
CA LEU A 112 8.59 2.04 -8.92
C LEU A 112 9.11 2.32 -7.51
N VAL A 113 9.16 1.30 -6.66
CA VAL A 113 9.91 1.36 -5.41
C VAL A 113 11.33 0.96 -5.75
N GLU A 114 12.24 1.92 -5.83
CA GLU A 114 13.67 1.62 -5.84
C GLU A 114 14.01 1.02 -4.46
N ASP A 115 14.41 -0.25 -4.48
CA ASP A 115 14.84 -1.00 -3.32
C ASP A 115 15.96 -0.20 -2.59
N PRO A 116 15.81 0.14 -1.30
CA PRO A 116 16.82 0.92 -0.59
C PRO A 116 18.15 0.16 -0.35
N GLU A 117 18.25 -1.11 -0.76
CA GLU A 117 19.46 -1.93 -0.61
C GLU A 117 20.47 -1.81 -1.78
N GLY A 118 20.31 -0.81 -2.65
CA GLY A 118 21.15 -0.58 -3.83
C GLY A 118 22.32 0.42 -3.69
N TYR A 119 22.69 0.86 -2.49
CA TYR A 119 23.88 1.71 -2.26
C TYR A 119 24.99 0.89 -1.60
N ALA A 120 25.60 -0.01 -2.36
CA ALA A 120 26.90 -0.58 -2.05
C ALA A 120 27.91 -0.07 -3.11
N ASP A 121 29.10 0.34 -2.65
CA ASP A 121 30.22 0.94 -3.40
C ASP A 121 29.92 2.35 -3.94
N ASP A 122 30.73 3.39 -3.72
CA ASP A 122 32.18 3.43 -3.72
C ASP A 122 32.62 4.78 -3.10
N ASP A 123 32.88 4.82 -1.78
CA ASP A 123 33.72 5.89 -1.21
C ASP A 123 35.11 5.30 -1.01
N GLU A 124 35.77 5.03 -2.15
CA GLU A 124 37.22 4.86 -2.25
C GLU A 124 37.87 6.14 -1.74
N TYR A 125 38.23 6.17 -0.46
CA TYR A 125 39.09 7.21 0.11
C TYR A 125 40.47 7.09 -0.54
N ALA A 126 40.61 7.78 -1.67
CA ALA A 126 41.87 8.01 -2.33
C ALA A 126 42.79 8.83 -1.40
N ASP A 127 43.92 8.20 -1.14
CA ASP A 127 45.19 8.69 -0.62
C ASP A 127 45.50 10.16 -1.02
N GLU A 128 45.68 11.04 -0.03
CA GLU A 128 46.56 12.21 -0.15
C GLU A 128 47.55 12.18 1.03
N ASP A 129 48.61 11.41 0.81
CA ASP A 129 49.95 11.59 1.38
C ASP A 129 50.42 13.04 1.15
N ASP A 130 50.56 13.81 2.22
CA ASP A 130 51.42 14.99 2.23
C ASP A 130 52.19 15.02 3.57
N GLY A 131 53.28 14.26 3.59
CA GLY A 131 54.33 14.44 4.57
C GLY A 131 55.12 15.72 4.29
N ASP A 132 55.17 16.63 5.25
CA ASP A 132 56.25 17.61 5.34
C ASP A 132 56.95 17.50 6.71
N VAL A 133 58.26 17.29 6.62
CA VAL A 133 59.17 16.95 7.70
C VAL A 133 60.01 18.18 8.04
N GLY A 134 59.98 18.59 9.31
CA GLY A 134 61.11 19.19 10.01
C GLY A 134 61.18 20.72 10.06
N ASP A 135 61.36 21.27 11.27
CA ASP A 135 62.70 21.62 11.76
C ASP A 135 62.59 22.10 13.23
N GLY A 136 63.50 21.65 14.08
CA GLY A 136 63.61 22.14 15.46
C GLY A 136 64.56 23.32 15.55
N ASP A 137 64.36 24.23 16.51
CA ASP A 137 65.44 24.69 17.42
C ASP A 137 64.87 25.55 18.56
N ALA A 138 65.69 25.68 19.60
CA ALA A 138 65.49 26.21 20.93
C ALA A 138 65.09 27.69 21.05
N VAL A 139 64.49 28.02 22.21
CA VAL A 139 64.93 29.11 23.12
C VAL A 139 64.43 28.86 24.54
#